data_AF-A0A6N7ZNN3-F1
#
_entry.id   AF-A0A6N7ZNN3-F1
#
_cell.length_a   1.000
_cell.length_b   1.000
_cell.length_c   1.000
_cell.angle_alpha   90.00
_cell.angle_beta   90.00
_cell.angle_gamma   90.00
#
_symmetry.space_group_name_H-M   'P 1'
#
loop_
_entity.id
_entity.type
_entity.pdbx_description
1 polymer ?
#
loop_
_entity_poly.entity_id
_entity_poly.type
_entity_poly.pdbx_seq_one_letter_code
_entity_poly.pdbx_strand_id
1 'polypeptide(L)' 'YVYVPDGAGGYLEYRLEAHDKASNDYFGYSVSIDDDGVITVGSCYDDDKGDNSGSVYVFVPNEDGDYVGPDGTVHEA' A
#
# COMPACT_ATOMS: atom_id res chain seq x y z
N TYR A 1 1.75 0.40 7.05
CA TYR A 1 1.57 -0.93 7.66
C TYR A 1 0.10 -1.30 7.60
N VAL A 2 -0.18 -2.58 7.39
CA VAL A 2 -1.53 -3.18 7.45
C VAL A 2 -1.47 -4.32 8.45
N TYR A 3 -2.50 -4.43 9.30
CA TYR A 3 -2.61 -5.47 10.31
C TYR A 3 -3.87 -6.29 10.04
N VAL A 4 -3.71 -7.58 9.74
CA VAL A 4 -4.82 -8.50 9.46
C VAL A 4 -4.93 -9.49 10.61
N PRO A 5 -6.11 -9.62 11.27
CA PRO A 5 -6.27 -10.57 12.37
C PRO A 5 -5.95 -12.01 11.94
N ASP A 6 -5.16 -12.72 12.74
CA ASP A 6 -4.72 -14.09 12.46
C ASP A 6 -5.73 -15.18 12.88
N GLY A 7 -6.84 -14.80 13.51
CA GLY A 7 -7.84 -15.71 14.07
C GLY A 7 -7.44 -16.40 15.39
N ALA A 8 -6.21 -16.21 15.85
CA ALA A 8 -5.65 -16.72 17.12
C ALA A 8 -5.49 -15.62 18.19
N GLY A 9 -5.91 -14.39 17.88
CA GLY A 9 -5.82 -13.23 18.77
C GLY A 9 -4.59 -12.35 18.53
N GLY A 10 -3.83 -12.63 17.47
CA GLY A 10 -2.74 -11.80 16.96
C GLY A 10 -3.08 -11.17 15.61
N TYR A 11 -2.03 -10.70 14.93
CA TYR A 11 -2.11 -10.05 13.63
C TYR A 11 -0.93 -10.47 12.75
N LEU A 12 -1.21 -10.64 11.46
CA LEU A 12 -0.23 -10.58 10.39
C LEU A 12 0.12 -9.10 10.13
N GLU A 13 1.40 -8.78 9.93
CA GLU A 13 1.89 -7.42 9.73
C GLU A 13 2.49 -7.24 8.34
N TYR A 14 1.84 -6.42 7.51
CA TYR A 14 2.34 -6.12 6.16
C TYR A 14 2.96 -4.73 6.10
N ARG A 15 4.16 -4.65 5.53
CA ARG A 15 4.80 -3.37 5.19
C ARG A 15 4.61 -3.05 3.71
N LEU A 16 3.54 -2.31 3.42
CA LEU A 16 3.29 -1.75 2.09
C LEU A 16 4.16 -0.51 1.86
N GLU A 17 4.79 -0.41 0.69
CA GLU A 17 5.67 0.69 0.30
C GLU A 17 5.44 1.04 -1.17
N ALA A 18 5.59 2.32 -1.53
CA ALA A 18 5.70 2.72 -2.93
C ALA A 18 7.02 2.21 -3.53
N HIS A 19 6.95 1.61 -4.73
CA HIS A 19 8.09 1.04 -5.44
C HIS A 19 9.14 2.08 -5.90
N ASP A 20 8.68 3.29 -6.10
CA ASP A 20 9.33 4.51 -6.60
C ASP A 20 9.53 5.55 -5.49
N LYS A 21 9.28 5.19 -4.23
CA LYS A 21 9.34 6.08 -3.07
C LYS A 21 10.54 7.05 -3.11
N ALA A 22 10.25 8.35 -3.06
CA ALA A 22 11.22 9.40 -2.82
C ALA A 22 10.93 10.14 -1.51
N SER A 23 11.92 10.94 -1.09
CA SER A 23 11.77 11.75 0.12
C SER A 23 10.80 12.89 -0.15
N ASN A 24 9.84 13.08 0.76
CA ASN A 24 8.78 14.09 0.67
C ASN A 24 7.67 13.82 -0.34
N ASP A 25 7.44 12.57 -0.76
CA ASP A 25 6.24 12.24 -1.55
C ASP A 25 4.99 12.07 -0.65
N TYR A 26 5.23 11.75 0.62
CA TYR A 26 4.22 11.49 1.66
C TYR A 26 3.32 10.30 1.32
N PHE A 27 3.93 9.19 0.88
CA PHE A 27 3.23 7.91 0.79
C PHE A 27 2.55 7.56 2.13
N GLY A 28 1.27 7.21 2.06
CA GLY A 28 0.46 6.95 3.25
C GLY A 28 -0.27 8.19 3.79
N TYR A 29 -0.23 9.32 3.10
CA TYR A 29 -0.96 10.54 3.49
C TYR A 29 -2.47 10.31 3.56
N SER A 30 -3.00 9.46 2.67
CA SER A 30 -4.40 9.01 2.70
C SER A 30 -4.47 7.53 2.35
N VAL A 31 -5.42 6.82 2.97
CA VAL A 31 -5.61 5.38 2.79
C VAL A 31 -7.11 5.09 2.72
N SER A 32 -7.49 4.20 1.79
CA SER A 32 -8.82 3.59 1.72
C SER A 32 -8.68 2.09 1.49
N ILE A 33 -9.66 1.32 1.96
CA ILE A 33 -9.79 -0.10 1.73
C ILE A 33 -11.23 -0.40 1.31
N ASP A 34 -11.42 -1.28 0.33
CA ASP A 34 -12.75 -1.75 -0.07
C ASP A 34 -13.13 -3.10 0.56
N ASP A 35 -14.32 -3.60 0.22
CA ASP A 35 -14.83 -4.86 0.77
C ASP A 35 -14.05 -6.10 0.28
N ASP A 36 -13.32 -5.99 -0.82
CA ASP A 36 -12.44 -7.04 -1.36
C ASP A 36 -11.02 -6.99 -0.75
N GLY A 37 -10.77 -6.02 0.14
CA GLY A 37 -9.47 -5.82 0.79
C GLY A 37 -8.46 -5.10 -0.09
N VAL A 38 -8.86 -4.52 -1.22
CA VAL A 38 -7.97 -3.70 -2.06
C VAL A 38 -7.67 -2.40 -1.34
N ILE A 39 -6.38 -2.10 -1.17
CA ILE A 39 -5.92 -0.92 -0.46
C ILE A 39 -5.40 0.12 -1.46
N THR A 40 -5.96 1.32 -1.41
CA THR A 40 -5.45 2.47 -2.16
C THR A 40 -4.73 3.42 -1.22
N VAL A 41 -3.49 3.79 -1.57
CA VAL A 41 -2.64 4.67 -0.79
C VAL A 41 -2.26 5.89 -1.61
N GLY A 42 -2.54 7.09 -1.08
CA GLY A 42 -2.16 8.35 -1.71
C GLY A 42 -0.78 8.85 -1.27
N SER A 43 -0.07 9.47 -2.21
CA SER A 43 1.22 10.14 -2.04
C SER A 43 1.10 11.54 -2.66
N CYS A 44 0.64 12.52 -1.89
CA CYS A 44 0.13 13.80 -2.41
C CYS A 44 1.21 14.78 -2.90
N TYR A 45 2.48 14.53 -2.58
CA TYR A 45 3.61 15.38 -2.95
C TYR A 45 4.58 14.69 -3.93
N ASP A 46 4.20 13.52 -4.43
CA ASP A 46 4.95 12.83 -5.48
C ASP A 46 5.10 13.74 -6.71
N ASP A 47 6.34 13.94 -7.15
CA ASP A 47 6.74 14.86 -8.22
C ASP A 47 7.25 14.16 -9.49
N ASP A 48 7.15 12.83 -9.58
CA ASP A 48 7.66 12.03 -10.70
C ASP A 48 7.05 12.40 -12.06
N LYS A 49 5.83 12.97 -12.04
CA LYS A 49 5.09 13.44 -13.22
C LYS A 49 4.84 14.95 -13.25
N GLY A 50 5.51 15.70 -12.38
CA GLY A 50 5.42 17.15 -12.24
C GLY A 50 5.23 17.58 -10.79
N ASP A 51 5.62 18.82 -10.46
CA ASP A 51 5.63 19.35 -9.10
C ASP A 51 4.36 19.03 -8.30
N ASN A 52 4.50 18.21 -7.24
CA ASN A 52 3.42 17.75 -6.36
C ASN A 52 2.18 17.25 -7.11
N SER A 53 2.39 16.60 -8.26
CA SER A 53 1.31 16.04 -9.09
C SER A 53 0.53 14.94 -8.37
N GLY A 54 1.21 14.26 -7.45
CA GLY A 54 0.65 13.21 -6.61
C GLY A 54 0.52 11.87 -7.34
N SER A 55 0.53 10.80 -6.56
CA SER A 55 0.35 9.43 -7.03
C SER A 55 -0.62 8.66 -6.14
N VAL A 56 -1.21 7.61 -6.72
CA VAL A 56 -2.02 6.63 -6.00
C VAL A 56 -1.48 5.24 -6.29
N TYR A 57 -1.27 4.48 -5.22
CA TYR A 57 -0.76 3.12 -5.25
C TYR A 57 -1.88 2.16 -4.85
N VAL A 58 -2.06 1.09 -5.61
CA VAL A 58 -3.11 0.09 -5.37
C VAL A 58 -2.44 -1.22 -4.99
N PHE A 59 -2.81 -1.76 -3.84
CA PHE A 59 -2.36 -3.04 -3.33
C PHE A 59 -3.52 -4.02 -3.31
N VAL A 60 -3.35 -5.16 -3.95
CA VAL A 60 -4.42 -6.16 -4.13
C VAL A 60 -4.05 -7.44 -3.38
N PRO A 61 -4.95 -7.97 -2.52
CA PRO A 61 -4.74 -9.28 -1.91
C PRO A 61 -4.59 -10.39 -2.96
N ASN A 62 -3.62 -11.29 -2.81
CA ASN A 62 -3.48 -12.49 -3.63
C ASN A 62 -4.16 -13.71 -2.96
N GLU A 63 -4.05 -14.87 -3.62
CA GLU A 63 -4.66 -16.13 -3.13
C GLU A 63 -4.05 -16.62 -1.80
N ASP A 64 -2.83 -16.19 -1.48
CA ASP A 64 -2.11 -16.55 -0.25
C ASP A 64 -2.42 -15.58 0.91
N GLY A 65 -3.16 -14.51 0.65
CA GLY A 65 -3.50 -13.47 1.63
C GLY A 65 -2.46 -12.34 1.74
N ASP A 66 -1.42 -12.36 0.90
CA ASP A 66 -0.41 -11.31 0.80
C ASP A 66 -0.87 -10.17 -0.12
N TYR A 67 -0.17 -9.03 -0.10
CA TYR A 67 -0.52 -7.87 -0.93
C TYR A 67 0.41 -7.73 -2.13
N VAL A 68 -0.15 -7.60 -3.33
CA VAL A 68 0.60 -7.30 -4.56
C VAL A 68 0.54 -5.82 -4.86
N GLY A 69 1.69 -5.17 -4.95
CA GLY A 69 1.84 -3.76 -5.31
C GLY A 69 1.68 -3.49 -6.82
N PRO A 70 1.63 -2.21 -7.22
CA PRO A 70 1.41 -1.82 -8.61
C PRO A 70 2.54 -2.22 -9.57
N ASP A 71 3.72 -2.52 -9.05
CA ASP A 71 4.88 -3.02 -9.79
C ASP A 71 4.97 -4.55 -9.83
N GLY A 72 4.01 -5.24 -9.20
CA GLY A 72 3.99 -6.70 -9.05
C GLY A 72 4.79 -7.22 -7.86
N THR A 73 5.36 -6.36 -7.02
CA THR A 73 6.03 -6.78 -5.78
C THR A 73 5.02 -7.41 -4.82
N VAL A 74 5.34 -8.58 -4.28
CA VAL A 74 4.54 -9.24 -3.22
C VAL A 74 5.04 -8.77 -1.86
N HIS A 75 4.13 -8.29 -1.02
CA HIS A 75 4.35 -7.88 0.36
C HIS A 75 3.79 -8.97 1.27
N GLU A 76 4.69 -9.74 1.87
CA GLU A 76 4.40 -10.83 2.82
C GLU A 76 4.30 -10.30 4.27
N ALA A 77 3.64 -11.08 5.14
CA ALA A 77 3.45 -10.81 6.57
C ALA A 77 4.65 -11.17 7.47
#